data_AF-A0A4Z2AY68-F1
#
_entry.id   AF-A0A4Z2AY68-F1
#
_cell.length_a   1.000
_cell.length_b   1.000
_cell.length_c   1.000
_cell.angle_alpha   90.00
_cell.angle_beta   90.00
_cell.angle_gamma   90.00
#
_symmetry.space_group_name_H-M   'P 1'
#
loop_
_entity.id
_entity.type
_entity.pdbx_description
1 polymer ?
#
loop_
_entity_poly.entity_id
_entity_poly.type
_entity_poly.pdbx_seq_one_letter_code
_entity_poly.pdbx_strand_id
1 'polypeptide(L)'
;MTDALGKLCTGSILPHRHGVDYLTGSWWPVLEDLYSTNIPVYRFIQRPGDLVWINAGTVHWVQAVGWCNNIAWNVGPLNSYQYQLALERFEWNRVKKVKSIVPMIHVSWNVARTIKISDPDTFKLIKHCLMQSIKHIQILREQLVAAGKKICYQSRVKDEPAYYCNECDVEVFDLLFVTSENSTKKSYVVHCEDCARAKNPTMAGVVVLEQYRIEELMRTYDSFTLAPSLSK
;
A
#
# COMPACT_ATOMS: atom_id res chain seq x y z
N MET A 1 -8.95 -2.35 37.58
CA MET A 1 -8.22 -2.44 36.30
C MET A 1 -9.29 -2.35 35.23
N THR A 2 -9.31 -1.27 34.46
CA THR A 2 -10.51 -0.86 33.71
C THR A 2 -10.47 -1.29 32.26
N ASP A 3 -11.64 -1.47 31.68
CA ASP A 3 -11.84 -2.10 30.38
C ASP A 3 -11.86 -1.08 29.20
N ALA A 4 -11.78 -1.60 27.98
CA ALA A 4 -12.06 -0.85 26.75
C ALA A 4 -13.33 -1.37 26.06
N LEU A 5 -14.12 -0.48 25.47
CA LEU A 5 -15.29 -0.82 24.67
C LEU A 5 -14.91 -0.81 23.18
N GLY A 6 -14.97 -1.99 22.56
CA GLY A 6 -14.78 -2.15 21.12
C GLY A 6 -16.10 -2.20 20.36
N LYS A 7 -16.15 -1.53 19.21
CA LYS A 7 -17.23 -1.67 18.22
C LYS A 7 -16.65 -1.94 16.83
N LEU A 8 -17.24 -2.89 16.13
CA LEU A 8 -16.85 -3.33 14.79
C LEU A 8 -18.10 -3.40 13.90
N CYS A 9 -17.98 -3.12 12.61
CA CYS A 9 -19.05 -3.40 11.65
C CYS A 9 -18.50 -3.96 10.33
N THR A 10 -19.32 -4.75 9.66
CA THR A 10 -19.05 -5.24 8.30
C THR A 10 -19.84 -4.38 7.30
N GLY A 11 -19.14 -3.68 6.41
CA GLY A 11 -19.76 -2.84 5.38
C GLY A 11 -19.20 -1.41 5.35
N SER A 12 -19.59 -0.66 4.33
CA SER A 12 -19.18 0.74 4.16
C SER A 12 -20.06 1.66 5.01
N ILE A 13 -19.48 2.31 6.02
CA ILE A 13 -20.10 3.47 6.65
C ILE A 13 -19.90 4.65 5.70
N LEU A 14 -20.96 5.41 5.41
CA LEU A 14 -20.90 6.59 4.54
C LEU A 14 -21.03 7.88 5.38
N PRO A 15 -19.95 8.38 6.00
CA PRO A 15 -19.97 9.66 6.72
C PRO A 15 -20.13 10.87 5.79
N HIS A 16 -20.11 10.69 4.47
CA HIS A 16 -20.28 11.78 3.49
C HIS A 16 -21.58 12.58 3.68
N ARG A 17 -22.63 11.98 4.24
CA ARG A 17 -23.87 12.69 4.57
C ARG A 17 -23.68 13.81 5.61
N HIS A 18 -22.57 13.82 6.34
CA HIS A 18 -22.24 14.79 7.37
C HIS A 18 -21.04 15.68 7.01
N GLY A 19 -20.59 15.67 5.74
CA GLY A 19 -19.49 16.53 5.29
C GLY A 19 -18.11 16.14 5.83
N VAL A 20 -17.95 14.92 6.36
CA VAL A 20 -16.66 14.41 6.86
C VAL A 20 -16.05 13.43 5.85
N ASP A 21 -14.74 13.52 5.63
CA ASP A 21 -14.01 12.56 4.80
C ASP A 21 -13.91 11.21 5.50
N TYR A 22 -14.18 10.13 4.77
CA TYR A 22 -14.19 8.78 5.34
C TYR A 22 -12.79 8.26 5.68
N LEU A 23 -11.78 8.56 4.85
CA LEU A 23 -10.44 7.97 4.97
C LEU A 23 -9.54 8.73 5.95
N THR A 24 -9.73 10.04 6.04
CA THR A 24 -8.82 10.95 6.77
C THR A 24 -9.54 11.80 7.83
N GLY A 25 -10.87 11.85 7.80
CA GLY A 25 -11.65 12.62 8.75
C GLY A 25 -11.78 11.92 10.10
N SER A 26 -12.03 12.72 11.14
CA SER A 26 -12.38 12.25 12.48
C SER A 26 -13.89 12.13 12.59
N TRP A 27 -14.41 10.91 12.65
CA TRP A 27 -15.86 10.65 12.76
C TRP A 27 -16.15 9.57 13.80
N TRP A 28 -17.33 9.66 14.41
CA TRP A 28 -17.87 8.68 15.35
C TRP A 28 -19.28 8.28 14.92
N PRO A 29 -19.55 7.02 14.57
CA PRO A 29 -20.85 6.63 14.05
C PRO A 29 -21.99 6.79 15.07
N VAL A 30 -23.12 7.30 14.58
CA VAL A 30 -24.41 7.22 15.26
C VAL A 30 -24.97 5.82 15.04
N LEU A 31 -25.24 5.08 16.11
CA LEU A 31 -25.62 3.66 16.00
C LEU A 31 -26.99 3.48 15.36
N GLU A 32 -27.91 4.39 15.66
CA GLU A 32 -29.26 4.43 15.10
C GLU A 32 -29.24 4.55 13.58
N ASP A 33 -28.31 5.32 13.01
CA ASP A 33 -28.14 5.44 11.56
C ASP A 33 -27.65 4.11 10.94
N LEU A 34 -26.72 3.41 11.62
CA LEU A 34 -26.24 2.11 11.19
C LEU A 34 -27.36 1.06 11.24
N TYR A 35 -28.15 1.05 12.31
CA TYR A 35 -29.26 0.11 12.46
C TYR A 35 -30.39 0.39 11.46
N SER A 36 -30.74 1.66 11.22
CA SER A 36 -31.74 2.03 10.22
C SER A 36 -31.34 1.68 8.78
N THR A 37 -30.04 1.50 8.54
CA THR A 37 -29.48 1.08 7.24
C THR A 37 -29.11 -0.41 7.20
N ASN A 38 -29.53 -1.20 8.19
CA ASN A 38 -29.27 -2.64 8.32
C ASN A 38 -27.77 -3.01 8.32
N ILE A 39 -26.91 -2.14 8.86
CA ILE A 39 -25.48 -2.43 9.06
C ILE A 39 -25.31 -3.12 10.42
N PRO A 40 -24.84 -4.38 10.48
CA PRO A 40 -24.62 -5.07 11.74
C PRO A 40 -23.42 -4.47 12.49
N VAL A 41 -23.59 -4.23 13.79
CA VAL A 41 -22.55 -3.71 14.68
C VAL A 41 -22.28 -4.72 15.79
N TYR A 42 -21.05 -5.21 15.86
CA TYR A 42 -20.55 -6.02 16.96
C TYR A 42 -20.05 -5.11 18.06
N ARG A 43 -20.46 -5.35 19.31
CA ARG A 43 -20.07 -4.56 20.48
C ARG A 43 -19.61 -5.49 21.60
N PHE A 44 -18.43 -5.23 22.16
CA PHE A 44 -17.85 -6.06 23.21
C PHE A 44 -16.95 -5.25 24.15
N ILE A 45 -16.68 -5.80 25.33
CA ILE A 45 -15.74 -5.26 26.30
C ILE A 45 -14.43 -6.05 26.20
N GLN A 46 -13.32 -5.36 25.97
CA GLN A 46 -11.97 -5.89 26.06
C GLN A 46 -11.45 -5.67 27.49
N ARG A 47 -11.25 -6.76 28.22
CA ARG A 47 -10.71 -6.72 29.59
C ARG A 47 -9.18 -6.72 29.56
N PRO A 48 -8.52 -6.35 30.67
CA PRO A 48 -7.07 -6.46 30.79
C PRO A 48 -6.59 -7.90 30.50
N GLY A 49 -5.66 -8.03 29.54
CA GLY A 49 -5.14 -9.32 29.09
C GLY A 49 -5.82 -9.90 27.84
N ASP A 50 -7.00 -9.38 27.45
CA ASP A 50 -7.68 -9.82 26.22
C ASP A 50 -6.96 -9.30 24.97
N LEU A 51 -6.75 -10.19 24.00
CA LEU A 51 -6.26 -9.84 22.67
C LEU A 51 -7.44 -9.71 21.69
N VAL A 52 -7.49 -8.59 20.98
CA VAL A 52 -8.50 -8.34 19.93
C VAL A 52 -7.85 -8.49 18.56
N TRP A 53 -8.35 -9.42 17.76
CA TRP A 53 -7.96 -9.57 16.36
C TRP A 53 -8.96 -8.84 15.45
N ILE A 54 -8.48 -7.81 14.77
CA ILE A 54 -9.29 -7.06 13.79
C ILE A 54 -8.96 -7.61 12.40
N ASN A 55 -9.92 -8.28 11.77
CA ASN A 55 -9.70 -8.88 10.46
C ASN A 55 -9.59 -7.81 9.35
N ALA A 56 -8.99 -8.18 8.21
CA ALA A 56 -8.75 -7.30 7.08
C ALA A 56 -10.00 -6.50 6.66
N GLY A 57 -9.86 -5.19 6.55
CA GLY A 57 -10.94 -4.30 6.10
C GLY A 57 -12.06 -4.01 7.11
N THR A 58 -12.00 -4.58 8.33
CA THR A 58 -13.04 -4.35 9.35
C THR A 58 -13.02 -2.91 9.84
N VAL A 59 -14.15 -2.22 9.69
CA VAL A 59 -14.35 -0.86 10.20
C VAL A 59 -14.59 -0.92 11.70
N HIS A 60 -13.88 -0.10 12.47
CA HIS A 60 -13.91 -0.17 13.92
C HIS A 60 -13.65 1.17 14.60
N TRP A 61 -14.16 1.31 15.80
CA TRP A 61 -13.91 2.45 16.69
C TRP A 61 -13.94 1.97 18.14
N VAL A 62 -13.14 2.62 18.99
CA VAL A 62 -12.84 2.15 20.35
C VAL A 62 -12.94 3.31 21.33
N GLN A 63 -13.43 3.03 22.54
CA GLN A 63 -13.47 3.97 23.65
C GLN A 63 -12.94 3.30 24.92
N ALA A 64 -12.04 3.96 25.64
CA ALA A 64 -11.65 3.54 26.98
C ALA A 64 -12.84 3.75 27.95
N VAL A 65 -13.18 2.73 28.74
CA VAL A 65 -14.24 2.83 29.76
C VAL A 65 -13.66 3.27 31.10
N GLY A 66 -12.36 3.07 31.32
CA GLY A 66 -11.61 3.71 32.39
C GLY A 66 -10.13 3.88 32.05
N TRP A 67 -9.26 4.00 33.06
CA TRP A 67 -7.81 4.14 32.89
C TRP A 67 -7.10 2.84 32.47
N CYS A 68 -6.80 2.73 31.18
CA CYS A 68 -6.08 1.61 30.60
C CYS A 68 -4.95 2.08 29.67
N ASN A 69 -4.01 1.17 29.42
CA ASN A 69 -3.00 1.28 28.38
C ASN A 69 -3.21 0.15 27.39
N ASN A 70 -2.97 0.43 26.10
CA ASN A 70 -3.08 -0.56 25.03
C ASN A 70 -1.82 -0.53 24.17
N ILE A 71 -1.42 -1.69 23.65
CA ILE A 71 -0.41 -1.83 22.60
C ILE A 71 -1.09 -2.43 21.37
N ALA A 72 -0.73 -1.96 20.18
CA ALA A 72 -1.31 -2.42 18.93
C ALA A 72 -0.26 -2.39 17.81
N TRP A 73 -0.40 -3.33 16.88
CA TRP A 73 0.37 -3.38 15.64
C TRP A 73 -0.48 -4.08 14.57
N ASN A 74 -0.07 -3.90 13.31
CA ASN A 74 -0.70 -4.57 12.18
C ASN A 74 0.07 -5.82 11.79
N VAL A 75 -0.65 -6.84 11.32
CA VAL A 75 -0.08 -8.03 10.69
C VAL A 75 -0.82 -8.28 9.37
N GLY A 76 -0.13 -8.80 8.37
CA GLY A 76 -0.70 -9.16 7.08
C GLY A 76 -0.57 -10.66 6.85
N PRO A 77 -1.55 -11.49 7.25
CA PRO A 77 -1.54 -12.91 6.96
C PRO A 77 -1.48 -13.15 5.45
N LEU A 78 -0.69 -14.13 5.03
CA LEU A 78 -0.47 -14.40 3.62
C LEU A 78 -1.59 -15.29 3.06
N ASN A 79 -2.72 -14.67 2.75
CA ASN A 79 -3.87 -15.30 2.11
C ASN A 79 -4.51 -14.35 1.08
N SER A 80 -5.37 -14.91 0.23
CA SER A 80 -5.96 -14.21 -0.90
C SER A 80 -6.83 -13.03 -0.47
N TYR A 81 -7.63 -13.22 0.58
CA TYR A 81 -8.52 -12.19 1.12
C TYR A 81 -7.76 -10.96 1.62
N GLN A 82 -6.72 -11.17 2.44
CA GLN A 82 -5.88 -10.09 2.96
C GLN A 82 -5.15 -9.34 1.84
N TYR A 83 -4.58 -10.08 0.89
CA TYR A 83 -3.82 -9.48 -0.21
C TYR A 83 -4.73 -8.72 -1.18
N GLN A 84 -5.91 -9.27 -1.50
CA GLN A 84 -6.93 -8.62 -2.31
C GLN A 84 -7.36 -7.29 -1.70
N LEU A 85 -7.80 -7.28 -0.43
CA LEU A 85 -8.24 -6.05 0.23
C LEU A 85 -7.12 -5.01 0.35
N ALA A 86 -5.87 -5.45 0.54
CA ALA A 86 -4.72 -4.57 0.58
C ALA A 86 -4.46 -3.89 -0.78
N LEU A 87 -4.55 -4.65 -1.90
CA LEU A 87 -4.44 -4.09 -3.25
C LEU A 87 -5.63 -3.18 -3.61
N GLU A 88 -6.86 -3.58 -3.28
CA GLU A 88 -8.05 -2.76 -3.52
C GLU A 88 -7.95 -1.42 -2.79
N ARG A 89 -7.50 -1.44 -1.52
CA ARG A 89 -7.27 -0.20 -0.75
C ARG A 89 -6.12 0.61 -1.36
N PHE A 90 -5.04 -0.02 -1.78
CA PHE A 90 -3.91 0.65 -2.41
C PHE A 90 -4.33 1.43 -3.68
N GLU A 91 -5.13 0.79 -4.54
CA GLU A 91 -5.67 1.41 -5.75
C GLU A 91 -6.70 2.50 -5.42
N TRP A 92 -7.58 2.26 -4.46
CA TRP A 92 -8.57 3.26 -4.01
C TRP A 92 -7.91 4.51 -3.43
N ASN A 93 -6.85 4.33 -2.64
CA ASN A 93 -6.05 5.41 -2.09
C ASN A 93 -5.44 6.28 -3.20
N ARG A 94 -4.95 5.68 -4.29
CA ARG A 94 -4.45 6.42 -5.47
C ARG A 94 -5.55 7.28 -6.09
N VAL A 95 -6.75 6.74 -6.25
CA VAL A 95 -7.92 7.51 -6.76
C VAL A 95 -8.30 8.65 -5.81
N LYS A 96 -8.23 8.43 -4.50
CA LYS A 96 -8.57 9.41 -3.47
C LYS A 96 -7.43 10.34 -3.09
N LYS A 97 -6.25 10.21 -3.72
CA LYS A 97 -5.03 10.97 -3.40
C LYS A 97 -4.66 10.89 -1.91
N VAL A 98 -4.79 9.70 -1.33
CA VAL A 98 -4.36 9.37 0.03
C VAL A 98 -3.12 8.49 -0.05
N LYS A 99 -2.13 8.75 0.80
CA LYS A 99 -0.92 7.94 0.86
C LYS A 99 -1.21 6.51 1.27
N SER A 100 -0.74 5.55 0.49
CA SER A 100 -0.67 4.15 0.91
C SER A 100 0.60 3.92 1.73
N ILE A 101 0.46 3.84 3.06
CA ILE A 101 1.59 3.63 3.99
C ILE A 101 2.28 2.28 3.73
N VAL A 102 1.54 1.29 3.24
CA VAL A 102 2.10 0.01 2.78
C VAL A 102 2.38 0.09 1.27
N PRO A 103 3.65 -0.01 0.83
CA PRO A 103 4.04 0.06 -0.57
C PRO A 103 3.76 -1.30 -1.23
N MET A 104 2.54 -1.49 -1.73
CA MET A 104 2.07 -2.79 -2.16
C MET A 104 2.87 -3.37 -3.32
N ILE A 105 3.40 -2.55 -4.23
CA ILE A 105 4.20 -3.07 -5.35
C ILE A 105 5.53 -3.61 -4.79
N HIS A 106 6.24 -2.82 -3.98
CA HIS A 106 7.47 -3.24 -3.33
C HIS A 106 7.29 -4.50 -2.46
N VAL A 107 6.24 -4.55 -1.65
CA VAL A 107 5.93 -5.72 -0.80
C VAL A 107 5.69 -6.97 -1.67
N SER A 108 4.93 -6.83 -2.77
CA SER A 108 4.62 -7.95 -3.67
C SER A 108 5.88 -8.56 -4.29
N TRP A 109 6.82 -7.71 -4.73
CA TRP A 109 8.12 -8.17 -5.22
C TRP A 109 8.95 -8.87 -4.15
N ASN A 110 8.95 -8.37 -2.91
CA ASN A 110 9.67 -9.01 -1.82
C ASN A 110 9.06 -10.36 -1.43
N VAL A 111 7.74 -10.46 -1.39
CA VAL A 111 7.03 -11.74 -1.18
C VAL A 111 7.42 -12.74 -2.26
N ALA A 112 7.40 -12.32 -3.53
CA ALA A 112 7.76 -13.19 -4.65
C ALA A 112 9.21 -13.71 -4.60
N ARG A 113 10.14 -12.91 -4.07
CA ARG A 113 11.56 -13.28 -3.92
C ARG A 113 11.82 -14.22 -2.75
N THR A 114 11.03 -14.11 -1.67
CA THR A 114 11.41 -14.69 -0.37
C THR A 114 10.46 -15.77 0.14
N ILE A 115 9.21 -15.82 -0.37
CA ILE A 115 8.17 -16.70 0.17
C ILE A 115 7.63 -17.62 -0.91
N LYS A 116 7.55 -18.91 -0.57
CA LYS A 116 6.84 -19.93 -1.37
C LYS A 116 5.35 -19.87 -1.05
N ILE A 117 4.51 -19.71 -2.08
CA ILE A 117 3.04 -19.64 -1.93
C ILE A 117 2.44 -20.95 -2.41
N SER A 118 1.69 -21.63 -1.54
CA SER A 118 0.95 -22.85 -1.89
C SER A 118 -0.52 -22.62 -2.17
N ASP A 119 -1.08 -21.48 -1.74
CA ASP A 119 -2.48 -21.11 -2.01
C ASP A 119 -2.63 -20.59 -3.46
N PRO A 120 -3.42 -21.27 -4.33
CA PRO A 120 -3.52 -20.90 -5.73
C PRO A 120 -4.05 -19.49 -5.98
N ASP A 121 -4.98 -19.01 -5.17
CA ASP A 121 -5.61 -17.70 -5.39
C ASP A 121 -4.71 -16.56 -4.93
N THR A 122 -4.03 -16.70 -3.79
CA THR A 122 -2.97 -15.79 -3.36
C THR A 122 -1.86 -15.72 -4.41
N PHE A 123 -1.42 -16.87 -4.93
CA PHE A 123 -0.41 -16.94 -5.98
C PHE A 123 -0.84 -16.16 -7.23
N LYS A 124 -2.05 -16.40 -7.75
CA LYS A 124 -2.58 -15.70 -8.94
C LYS A 124 -2.62 -14.18 -8.73
N LEU A 125 -3.08 -13.72 -7.57
CA LEU A 125 -3.19 -12.29 -7.27
C LEU A 125 -1.81 -11.62 -7.24
N ILE A 126 -0.83 -12.24 -6.57
CA ILE A 126 0.55 -11.72 -6.52
C ILE A 126 1.15 -11.74 -7.93
N LYS A 127 1.07 -12.88 -8.62
CA LYS A 127 1.61 -13.05 -9.97
C LYS A 127 1.04 -12.02 -10.94
N HIS A 128 -0.27 -11.75 -10.87
CA HIS A 128 -0.91 -10.71 -11.67
C HIS A 128 -0.36 -9.31 -11.35
N CYS A 129 -0.22 -8.97 -10.07
CA CYS A 129 0.37 -7.69 -9.64
C CYS A 129 1.80 -7.51 -10.19
N LEU A 130 2.65 -8.54 -10.09
CA LEU A 130 4.00 -8.52 -10.65
C LEU A 130 3.98 -8.28 -12.17
N MET A 131 3.14 -9.01 -12.91
CA MET A 131 3.00 -8.85 -14.35
C MET A 131 2.62 -7.42 -14.74
N GLN A 132 1.62 -6.83 -14.07
CA GLN A 132 1.21 -5.45 -14.33
C GLN A 132 2.34 -4.46 -14.03
N SER A 133 3.10 -4.68 -12.97
CA SER A 133 4.25 -3.82 -12.64
C SER A 133 5.36 -3.91 -13.68
N ILE A 134 5.72 -5.11 -14.17
CA ILE A 134 6.70 -5.30 -15.26
C ILE A 134 6.23 -4.54 -16.50
N LYS A 135 4.96 -4.74 -16.90
CA LYS A 135 4.39 -4.08 -18.08
C LYS A 135 4.48 -2.56 -17.96
N HIS A 136 4.12 -2.00 -16.81
CA HIS A 136 4.20 -0.56 -16.56
C HIS A 136 5.64 -0.05 -16.66
N ILE A 137 6.58 -0.72 -15.98
CA ILE A 137 8.01 -0.37 -16.00
C ILE A 137 8.56 -0.41 -17.43
N GLN A 138 8.27 -1.47 -18.17
CA GLN A 138 8.77 -1.64 -19.53
C GLN A 138 8.26 -0.53 -20.46
N ILE A 139 6.95 -0.26 -20.45
CA ILE A 139 6.35 0.80 -21.26
C ILE A 139 6.94 2.16 -20.90
N LEU A 140 7.05 2.48 -19.61
CA LEU A 140 7.60 3.75 -19.15
C LEU A 140 9.07 3.90 -19.57
N ARG A 141 9.87 2.85 -19.39
CA ARG A 141 11.28 2.82 -19.80
C ARG A 141 11.44 3.06 -21.29
N GLU A 142 10.64 2.39 -22.12
CA GLU A 142 10.65 2.56 -23.58
C GLU A 142 10.28 3.99 -23.99
N GLN A 143 9.26 4.57 -23.35
CA GLN A 143 8.85 5.97 -23.59
C GLN A 143 9.94 6.97 -23.20
N LEU A 144 10.64 6.74 -22.09
CA LEU A 144 11.75 7.59 -21.65
C LEU A 144 12.93 7.51 -22.63
N VAL A 145 13.30 6.31 -23.06
CA VAL A 145 14.36 6.10 -24.05
C VAL A 145 13.99 6.75 -25.39
N ALA A 146 12.75 6.58 -25.86
CA ALA A 146 12.26 7.21 -27.08
C ALA A 146 12.27 8.75 -27.00
N ALA A 147 12.06 9.31 -25.82
CA ALA A 147 12.18 10.75 -25.55
C ALA A 147 13.64 11.22 -25.34
N GLY A 148 14.64 10.36 -25.53
CA GLY A 148 16.06 10.69 -25.37
C GLY A 148 16.49 10.90 -23.91
N LYS A 149 15.72 10.41 -22.94
CA LYS A 149 16.07 10.54 -21.52
C LYS A 149 17.05 9.45 -21.11
N LYS A 150 18.14 9.88 -20.47
CA LYS A 150 19.11 8.98 -19.87
C LYS A 150 18.52 8.37 -18.60
N ILE A 151 18.51 7.04 -18.55
CA ILE A 151 18.16 6.26 -17.37
C ILE A 151 19.46 5.78 -16.73
N CYS A 152 19.65 6.10 -15.45
CA CYS A 152 20.83 5.73 -14.69
C CYS A 152 20.50 4.55 -13.78
N TYR A 153 21.23 3.45 -13.93
CA TYR A 153 21.06 2.32 -13.01
C TYR A 153 21.60 2.66 -11.62
N GLN A 154 20.78 2.48 -10.60
CA GLN A 154 21.15 2.62 -9.20
C GLN A 154 20.47 1.50 -8.39
N SER A 155 21.20 0.41 -8.19
CA SER A 155 20.72 -0.72 -7.41
C SER A 155 20.31 -0.31 -6.00
N ARG A 156 19.31 -1.00 -5.45
CA ARG A 156 18.92 -0.81 -4.06
C ARG A 156 20.00 -1.24 -3.09
N VAL A 157 20.08 -0.57 -1.95
CA VAL A 157 20.87 -1.00 -0.80
C VAL A 157 20.00 -1.79 0.18
N LYS A 158 20.67 -2.58 1.03
CA LYS A 158 19.99 -3.33 2.09
C LYS A 158 19.22 -2.38 3.00
N ASP A 159 18.01 -2.76 3.38
CA ASP A 159 17.12 -2.01 4.29
C ASP A 159 16.69 -0.62 3.76
N GLU A 160 16.89 -0.36 2.45
CA GLU A 160 16.38 0.85 1.80
C GLU A 160 14.83 0.85 1.76
N PRO A 161 14.17 1.93 2.18
CA PRO A 161 12.71 2.02 2.19
C PRO A 161 12.12 2.14 0.77
N ALA A 162 10.83 1.84 0.61
CA ALA A 162 10.13 2.16 -0.62
C ALA A 162 10.02 3.67 -0.81
N TYR A 163 10.04 4.12 -2.07
CA TYR A 163 9.95 5.54 -2.40
C TYR A 163 8.52 5.95 -2.72
N TYR A 164 8.23 7.21 -2.41
CA TYR A 164 6.95 7.84 -2.68
C TYR A 164 7.19 9.17 -3.37
N CYS A 165 6.26 9.57 -4.23
CA CYS A 165 6.29 10.88 -4.87
C CYS A 165 6.12 11.97 -3.80
N ASN A 166 7.00 12.96 -3.80
CA ASN A 166 6.95 14.08 -2.87
C ASN A 166 5.69 14.96 -3.01
N GLU A 167 5.05 14.97 -4.19
CA GLU A 167 3.92 15.85 -4.48
C GLU A 167 2.56 15.19 -4.24
N CYS A 168 2.44 13.89 -4.49
CA CYS A 168 1.15 13.19 -4.49
C CYS A 168 1.14 11.89 -3.69
N ASP A 169 2.23 11.57 -3.00
CA ASP A 169 2.35 10.42 -2.09
C ASP A 169 2.07 9.03 -2.71
N VAL A 170 2.05 8.91 -4.03
CA VAL A 170 1.96 7.61 -4.71
C VAL A 170 3.27 6.86 -4.57
N GLU A 171 3.21 5.53 -4.42
CA GLU A 171 4.39 4.67 -4.46
C GLU A 171 5.09 4.83 -5.83
N VAL A 172 6.41 5.04 -5.81
CA VAL A 172 7.25 5.10 -7.01
C VAL A 172 8.17 3.90 -6.99
N PHE A 173 7.83 2.89 -7.78
CA PHE A 173 8.56 1.64 -7.84
C PHE A 173 9.45 1.60 -9.09
N ASP A 174 10.71 1.18 -8.89
CA ASP A 174 11.75 0.97 -9.90
C ASP A 174 12.28 2.22 -10.62
N LEU A 175 11.44 2.97 -11.34
CA LEU A 175 11.85 4.16 -12.10
C LEU A 175 11.60 5.44 -11.29
N LEU A 176 12.64 5.96 -10.64
CA LEU A 176 12.57 7.14 -9.77
C LEU A 176 12.91 8.41 -10.53
N PHE A 177 12.04 9.42 -10.49
CA PHE A 177 12.30 10.73 -11.08
C PHE A 177 12.86 11.67 -10.02
N VAL A 178 14.16 11.94 -10.08
CA VAL A 178 14.89 12.65 -9.04
C VAL A 178 15.24 14.06 -9.46
N THR A 179 14.99 15.00 -8.56
CA THR A 179 15.41 16.41 -8.68
C THR A 179 16.27 16.80 -7.48
N SER A 180 17.15 17.79 -7.65
CA SER A 180 17.90 18.39 -6.53
C SER A 180 17.15 19.61 -6.03
N GLU A 181 16.83 19.66 -4.74
CA GLU A 181 16.36 20.88 -4.09
C GLU A 181 17.54 21.60 -3.42
N ASN A 182 17.74 22.87 -3.76
CA ASN A 182 18.74 23.80 -3.21
C ASN A 182 20.22 23.50 -3.51
N SER A 183 20.96 24.54 -3.91
CA SER A 183 22.38 24.50 -4.28
C SER A 183 23.35 24.32 -3.10
N THR A 184 22.85 24.40 -1.85
CA THR A 184 23.67 24.44 -0.63
C THR A 184 23.66 23.13 0.18
N LYS A 185 22.64 22.28 0.02
CA LYS A 185 22.56 20.93 0.58
C LYS A 185 22.01 20.01 -0.52
N LYS A 186 22.76 18.98 -0.90
CA LYS A 186 22.33 17.96 -1.88
C LYS A 186 21.20 17.10 -1.29
N SER A 187 19.99 17.64 -1.17
CA SER A 187 18.79 16.84 -0.93
C SER A 187 18.17 16.47 -2.27
N TYR A 188 18.10 15.16 -2.52
CA TYR A 188 17.44 14.59 -3.68
C TYR A 188 16.00 14.26 -3.32
N VAL A 189 15.07 14.65 -4.20
CA VAL A 189 13.63 14.46 -4.01
C VAL A 189 13.09 13.59 -5.12
N VAL A 190 12.32 12.56 -4.74
CA VAL A 190 11.69 11.60 -5.67
C VAL A 190 10.30 12.08 -6.07
N HIS A 191 10.01 11.95 -7.36
CA HIS A 191 8.71 12.23 -7.98
C HIS A 191 8.23 11.01 -8.76
N CYS A 192 6.91 10.90 -8.96
CA CYS A 192 6.37 10.04 -10.00
C CYS A 192 6.49 10.73 -11.38
N GLU A 193 6.27 9.98 -12.46
CA GLU A 193 6.32 10.52 -13.82
C GLU A 193 5.36 11.71 -14.01
N ASP A 194 4.09 11.56 -13.59
CA ASP A 194 3.07 12.58 -13.78
C ASP A 194 3.46 13.91 -13.14
N CYS A 195 3.94 13.87 -11.90
CA CYS A 195 4.37 15.08 -11.18
C CYS A 195 5.65 15.67 -11.77
N ALA A 196 6.60 14.83 -12.21
CA ALA A 196 7.81 15.31 -12.88
C ALA A 196 7.46 16.04 -14.20
N ARG A 197 6.55 15.49 -15.01
CA ARG A 197 6.08 16.09 -16.26
C ARG A 197 5.23 17.33 -16.03
N ALA A 198 4.38 17.33 -15.00
CA ALA A 198 3.56 18.48 -14.65
C ALA A 198 4.42 19.69 -14.24
N LYS A 199 5.54 19.48 -13.54
CA LYS A 199 6.50 20.53 -13.20
C LYS A 199 7.28 21.01 -14.44
N ASN A 200 7.75 20.08 -15.27
CA ASN A 200 8.45 20.42 -16.50
C ASN A 200 8.18 19.34 -17.57
N PRO A 201 7.43 19.65 -18.65
CA PRO A 201 7.09 18.66 -19.69
C PRO A 201 8.31 18.04 -20.37
N THR A 202 9.40 18.80 -20.48
CA THR A 202 10.67 18.32 -21.06
C THR A 202 11.50 17.52 -20.06
N MET A 203 11.11 17.47 -18.79
CA MET A 203 11.86 16.88 -17.67
C MET A 203 13.32 17.35 -17.64
N ALA A 204 13.57 18.64 -17.94
CA ALA A 204 14.89 19.24 -17.81
C ALA A 204 15.28 19.32 -16.33
N GLY A 205 16.52 18.92 -16.00
CA GLY A 205 16.99 18.85 -14.61
C GLY A 205 16.49 17.66 -13.80
N VAL A 206 15.73 16.74 -14.42
CA VAL A 206 15.29 15.48 -13.79
C VAL A 206 16.24 14.35 -14.18
N VAL A 207 16.73 13.62 -13.19
CA VAL A 207 17.50 12.39 -13.36
C VAL A 207 16.58 11.21 -13.13
N VAL A 208 16.53 10.26 -14.07
CA VAL A 208 15.78 9.02 -13.88
C VAL A 208 16.72 7.94 -13.36
N LEU A 209 16.36 7.33 -12.23
CA LEU A 209 17.07 6.19 -11.65
C LEU A 209 16.26 4.91 -11.88
N GLU A 210 16.93 3.82 -12.26
CA GLU A 210 16.36 2.48 -12.38
C GLU A 210 16.94 1.59 -11.27
N GLN A 211 16.07 1.05 -10.41
CA GLN A 211 16.49 0.30 -9.23
C GLN A 211 16.75 -1.18 -9.50
N TYR A 212 16.00 -1.76 -10.42
CA TYR A 212 16.03 -3.15 -10.80
C TYR A 212 16.14 -3.25 -12.32
N ARG A 213 17.01 -4.12 -12.81
CA ARG A 213 17.05 -4.38 -14.25
C ARG A 213 15.82 -5.19 -14.66
N ILE A 214 15.32 -4.98 -15.88
CA ILE A 214 14.18 -5.73 -16.40
C ILE A 214 14.44 -7.25 -16.36
N GLU A 215 15.68 -7.68 -16.63
CA GLU A 215 16.06 -9.10 -16.59
C GLU A 215 16.05 -9.67 -15.16
N GLU A 216 16.26 -8.84 -14.14
CA GLU A 216 16.13 -9.24 -12.73
C GLU A 216 14.67 -9.42 -12.35
N LEU A 217 13.81 -8.50 -12.77
CA LEU A 217 12.36 -8.56 -12.56
C LEU A 217 11.75 -9.77 -13.27
N MET A 218 12.11 -10.02 -14.52
CA MET A 218 11.66 -11.18 -15.29
C MET A 218 12.10 -12.50 -14.65
N ARG A 219 13.37 -12.63 -14.24
CA ARG A 219 13.85 -13.83 -13.56
C ARG A 219 13.09 -14.10 -12.26
N THR A 220 12.88 -13.06 -11.46
CA THR A 220 12.09 -13.16 -10.23
C THR A 220 10.66 -13.61 -10.54
N TYR A 221 10.03 -12.96 -11.52
CA TYR A 221 8.70 -13.32 -11.98
C TYR A 221 8.64 -14.78 -12.42
N ASP A 222 9.51 -15.25 -13.32
CA ASP A 222 9.49 -16.62 -13.83
C ASP A 222 9.74 -17.65 -12.71
N SER A 223 10.65 -17.35 -11.79
CA SER A 223 10.94 -18.23 -10.64
C SER A 223 9.79 -18.33 -9.63
N PHE A 224 8.95 -17.30 -9.55
CA PHE A 224 7.79 -17.28 -8.66
C PHE A 224 6.71 -18.21 -9.21
N THR A 225 6.74 -19.46 -8.76
CA THR A 225 5.82 -20.54 -9.15
C THR A 225 5.02 -21.02 -7.95
N LEU A 226 3.85 -21.62 -8.23
CA LEU A 226 2.99 -22.18 -7.18
C LEU A 226 3.71 -23.35 -6.51
N ALA A 227 3.90 -23.25 -5.19
CA ALA A 227 4.49 -24.31 -4.40
C ALA A 227 3.48 -25.47 -4.26
N PRO A 228 3.94 -26.73 -4.23
CA PRO A 228 3.07 -27.85 -3.95
C PRO A 228 2.42 -27.65 -2.58
N SER A 229 1.14 -28.02 -2.46
CA SER A 229 0.50 -28.10 -1.15
C SER A 229 1.23 -29.15 -0.33
N LEU A 230 1.57 -28.80 0.91
CA LEU A 230 1.99 -29.82 1.87
C LEU A 230 0.76 -30.71 2.11
N SER A 231 0.82 -31.97 1.64
CA SER A 231 -0.14 -32.98 2.04
C SER A 231 -0.13 -33.04 3.57
N LYS A 232 -1.28 -32.77 4.20
CA LYS A 232 -1.47 -33.01 5.62
C LYS A 232 -1.41 -34.50 5.91
#